data_AF-A0A970NSP6-F1
#
_entry.id   AF-A0A970NSP6-F1
#
_cell.length_a   1.000
_cell.length_b   1.000
_cell.length_c   1.000
_cell.angle_alpha   90.00
_cell.angle_beta   90.00
_cell.angle_gamma   90.00
#
_symmetry.space_group_name_H-M   'P 1'
#
loop_
_entity.id
_entity.type
_entity.pdbx_description
1 polymer ?
#
loop_
_entity_poly.entity_id
_entity_poly.type
_entity_poly.pdbx_seq_one_letter_code
_entity_poly.pdbx_strand_id
1 'polypeptide(L)'
;MKNEGDVAKTMDQIVEERKSISLDPEVALLSINTICRKANELYRGSVTNMLIDATEPARALAVHRRAEYAYDQLKAGASLEEVVKYFDQERIERAESYAGKLFSAMTGEDVTVKIRKLEGGARRESKLAHKYWSFDPNIDLTVTMGDSVAEMDGFVHDIVVKATLKGECEDVAWAIPFAAAVVSELALNACSSLNMVVPAGVASVLKLGTPKEVANIVENAAFLSRAIPGGKVSCERVGNLALRIASYEE
;
A
#
# COMPACT_ATOMS: atom_id res chain seq x y z
N MET A 1 22.34 -13.61 23.00
CA MET A 1 21.81 -12.72 21.94
C MET A 1 22.11 -13.39 20.60
N LYS A 2 21.13 -13.53 19.69
CA LYS A 2 21.24 -14.33 18.45
C LYS A 2 22.41 -13.92 17.54
N ASN A 3 22.75 -12.63 17.49
CA ASN A 3 23.81 -12.08 16.62
C ASN A 3 25.01 -11.51 17.38
N GLU A 4 25.11 -11.73 18.69
CA GLU A 4 26.26 -11.30 19.51
C GLU A 4 26.61 -9.79 19.43
N GLY A 5 25.66 -8.95 19.04
CA GLY A 5 25.87 -7.50 18.86
C GLY A 5 26.33 -7.08 17.46
N ASP A 6 26.42 -8.01 16.50
CA ASP A 6 26.69 -7.74 15.09
C ASP A 6 25.50 -6.99 14.45
N VAL A 7 25.72 -5.70 14.18
CA VAL A 7 24.70 -4.80 13.64
C VAL A 7 24.31 -5.19 12.23
N ALA A 8 25.27 -5.53 11.37
CA ALA A 8 25.01 -5.86 9.96
C ALA A 8 24.16 -7.14 9.84
N LYS A 9 24.52 -8.20 10.57
CA LYS A 9 23.69 -9.43 10.62
C LYS A 9 22.29 -9.18 11.16
N THR A 10 22.17 -8.26 12.12
CA THR A 10 20.87 -7.88 12.67
C THR A 10 20.02 -7.12 11.65
N MET A 11 20.61 -6.22 10.87
CA MET A 11 19.93 -5.52 9.77
C MET A 11 19.37 -6.52 8.75
N ASP A 12 20.21 -7.46 8.27
CA ASP A 12 19.80 -8.46 7.29
C ASP A 12 18.65 -9.34 7.80
N GLN A 13 18.73 -9.77 9.07
CA GLN A 13 17.68 -10.58 9.70
C GLN A 13 16.36 -9.83 9.84
N ILE A 14 16.38 -8.53 10.18
CA ILE A 14 15.15 -7.72 10.28
C ILE A 14 14.48 -7.60 8.90
N VAL A 15 15.26 -7.38 7.84
CA VAL A 15 14.74 -7.30 6.48
C VAL A 15 14.13 -8.64 6.06
N GLU A 16 14.82 -9.75 6.31
CA GLU A 16 14.35 -11.08 5.95
C GLU A 16 13.10 -11.49 6.75
N GLU A 17 13.07 -11.21 8.05
CA GLU A 17 11.90 -11.45 8.89
C GLU A 17 10.69 -10.67 8.37
N ARG A 18 10.86 -9.37 8.09
CA ARG A 18 9.75 -8.55 7.57
C ARG A 18 9.28 -9.00 6.18
N LYS A 19 10.18 -9.45 5.31
CA LYS A 19 9.81 -10.00 4.00
C LYS A 19 9.03 -11.30 4.08
N SER A 20 9.31 -12.13 5.09
CA SER A 20 8.70 -13.46 5.23
C SER A 20 7.32 -13.43 5.91
N ILE A 21 7.02 -12.42 6.73
CA ILE A 21 5.78 -12.38 7.52
C ILE A 21 4.77 -11.29 7.07
N SER A 22 5.15 -10.41 6.15
CA SER A 22 4.28 -9.29 5.73
C SER A 22 3.51 -9.62 4.44
N LEU A 23 2.26 -9.14 4.39
CA LEU A 23 1.41 -9.23 3.20
C LEU A 23 1.84 -8.24 2.10
N ASP A 24 2.40 -7.08 2.49
CA ASP A 24 3.17 -6.22 1.58
C ASP A 24 4.56 -5.93 2.17
N PRO A 25 5.58 -6.77 1.86
CA PRO A 25 6.94 -6.56 2.33
C PRO A 25 7.55 -5.20 1.96
N GLU A 26 7.16 -4.63 0.82
CA GLU A 26 7.68 -3.33 0.41
C GLU A 26 7.15 -2.25 1.37
N VAL A 27 5.84 -2.22 1.61
CA VAL A 27 5.22 -1.24 2.52
C VAL A 27 5.70 -1.46 3.95
N ALA A 28 5.90 -2.69 4.41
CA ALA A 28 6.45 -2.96 5.73
C ALA A 28 7.84 -2.34 5.93
N LEU A 29 8.76 -2.55 4.99
CA LEU A 29 10.12 -1.98 5.05
C LEU A 29 10.11 -0.46 4.90
N LEU A 30 9.28 0.08 4.00
CA LEU A 30 9.08 1.52 3.84
C LEU A 30 8.55 2.18 5.11
N SER A 31 7.62 1.53 5.80
CA SER A 31 7.01 2.02 7.04
C SER A 31 8.05 2.08 8.15
N ILE A 32 8.88 1.04 8.29
CA ILE A 32 10.01 1.03 9.23
C ILE A 32 10.95 2.21 8.93
N ASN A 33 11.37 2.39 7.68
CA ASN A 33 12.27 3.49 7.30
C ASN A 33 11.66 4.86 7.65
N THR A 34 10.41 5.07 7.25
CA THR A 34 9.70 6.35 7.41
C THR A 34 9.51 6.70 8.89
N ILE A 35 9.03 5.75 9.69
CA ILE A 35 8.84 5.92 11.14
C ILE A 35 10.18 6.20 11.82
N CYS A 36 11.23 5.43 11.49
CA CYS A 36 12.54 5.60 12.11
C CYS A 36 13.17 6.94 11.75
N ARG A 37 13.04 7.42 10.50
CA ARG A 37 13.47 8.77 10.12
C ARG A 37 12.76 9.84 10.94
N LYS A 38 11.44 9.73 11.12
CA LYS A 38 10.70 10.68 11.93
C LYS A 38 11.09 10.63 13.42
N ALA A 39 11.29 9.42 13.96
CA ALA A 39 11.76 9.24 15.32
C ALA A 39 13.17 9.84 15.53
N ASN A 40 14.05 9.72 14.52
CA ASN A 40 15.41 10.26 14.55
C ASN A 40 15.46 11.80 14.59
N GLU A 41 14.39 12.50 14.19
CA GLU A 41 14.26 13.95 14.38
C GLU A 41 14.02 14.33 15.85
N LEU A 42 13.41 13.44 16.64
CA LEU A 42 13.11 13.65 18.06
C LEU A 42 14.25 13.16 18.95
N TYR A 43 14.72 11.92 18.70
CA TYR A 43 15.79 11.31 19.48
C TYR A 43 16.63 10.40 18.59
N ARG A 44 17.92 10.73 18.46
CA ARG A 44 18.86 9.94 17.66
C ARG A 44 19.40 8.77 18.48
N GLY A 45 19.49 7.59 17.87
CA GLY A 45 19.95 6.38 18.55
C GLY A 45 20.50 5.34 17.59
N SER A 46 21.29 4.40 18.12
CA SER A 46 21.88 3.30 17.35
C SER A 46 20.82 2.41 16.70
N VAL A 47 19.71 2.16 17.42
CA VAL A 47 18.60 1.34 16.90
C VAL A 47 17.88 2.04 15.76
N THR A 48 17.56 3.33 15.88
CA THR A 48 16.87 4.07 14.81
C THR A 48 17.75 4.21 13.57
N ASN A 49 19.05 4.48 13.72
CA ASN A 49 19.99 4.53 12.59
C ASN A 49 20.12 3.17 11.91
N MET A 50 20.29 2.08 12.68
CA MET A 50 20.35 0.71 12.14
C MET A 50 19.09 0.39 11.31
N LEU A 51 17.90 0.71 11.82
CA LEU A 51 16.65 0.43 11.11
C LEU A 51 16.51 1.27 9.84
N ILE A 52 16.98 2.52 9.84
CA ILE A 52 17.05 3.35 8.63
C ILE A 52 17.97 2.68 7.61
N ASP A 53 19.19 2.35 8.00
CA ASP A 53 20.20 1.77 7.11
C ASP A 53 19.75 0.42 6.55
N ALA A 54 19.10 -0.41 7.37
CA ALA A 54 18.60 -1.73 6.97
C ALA A 54 17.52 -1.62 5.88
N THR A 55 16.69 -0.59 5.96
CA THR A 55 15.51 -0.43 5.11
C THR A 55 15.70 0.58 3.98
N GLU A 56 16.83 1.29 3.97
CA GLU A 56 17.14 2.28 2.93
C GLU A 56 17.20 1.67 1.53
N PRO A 57 17.79 0.48 1.30
CA PRO A 57 17.78 -0.14 -0.01
C PRO A 57 16.36 -0.39 -0.54
N ALA A 58 15.44 -0.86 0.32
CA ALA A 58 14.04 -1.08 -0.05
C ALA A 58 13.36 0.24 -0.42
N ARG A 59 13.59 1.30 0.36
CA ARG A 59 13.07 2.64 0.07
C ARG A 59 13.59 3.20 -1.25
N ALA A 60 14.91 3.16 -1.45
CA ALA A 60 15.54 3.67 -2.66
C ALA A 60 15.04 2.94 -3.91
N LEU A 61 14.95 1.61 -3.84
CA LEU A 61 14.45 0.77 -4.93
C LEU A 61 12.97 1.04 -5.24
N ALA A 62 12.12 1.20 -4.21
CA ALA A 62 10.70 1.49 -4.35
C ALA A 62 10.46 2.85 -5.05
N VAL A 63 11.28 3.86 -4.74
CA VAL A 63 11.24 5.18 -5.40
C VAL A 63 11.76 5.07 -6.83
N HIS A 64 12.93 4.44 -7.03
CA HIS A 64 13.56 4.30 -8.35
C HIS A 64 12.65 3.62 -9.36
N ARG A 65 12.13 2.42 -9.04
CA ARG A 65 11.29 1.64 -9.95
C ARG A 65 10.03 2.38 -10.37
N ARG A 66 9.39 3.08 -9.43
CA ARG A 66 8.21 3.89 -9.72
C ARG A 66 8.54 5.10 -10.57
N ALA A 67 9.68 5.75 -10.32
CA ALA A 67 10.11 6.90 -11.09
C ALA A 67 10.46 6.51 -12.53
N GLU A 68 11.23 5.43 -12.70
CA GLU A 68 11.59 4.84 -13.99
C GLU A 68 10.34 4.42 -14.78
N TYR A 69 9.46 3.60 -14.19
CA TYR A 69 8.22 3.19 -14.83
C TYR A 69 7.33 4.38 -15.22
N ALA A 70 7.12 5.34 -14.30
CA ALA A 70 6.32 6.52 -14.60
C ALA A 70 6.95 7.35 -15.72
N TYR A 71 8.27 7.51 -15.74
CA TYR A 71 8.95 8.26 -16.80
C TYR A 71 8.76 7.58 -18.15
N ASP A 72 9.01 6.27 -18.24
CA ASP A 72 8.91 5.50 -19.48
C ASP A 72 7.49 5.49 -20.04
N GLN A 73 6.49 5.23 -19.19
CA GLN A 73 5.09 5.20 -19.62
C GLN A 73 4.58 6.57 -20.05
N LEU A 74 4.87 7.63 -19.28
CA LEU A 74 4.46 8.98 -19.64
C LEU A 74 5.14 9.46 -20.94
N LYS A 75 6.42 9.10 -21.15
CA LYS A 75 7.13 9.37 -22.41
C LYS A 75 6.57 8.59 -23.59
N ALA A 76 6.11 7.36 -23.35
CA ALA A 76 5.44 6.52 -24.34
C ALA A 76 4.00 7.00 -24.67
N GLY A 77 3.49 8.01 -23.97
CA GLY A 77 2.18 8.61 -24.22
C GLY A 77 1.04 8.08 -23.35
N ALA A 78 1.33 7.26 -22.35
CA ALA A 78 0.33 6.88 -21.35
C ALA A 78 -0.10 8.11 -20.54
N SER A 79 -1.35 8.12 -20.10
CA SER A 79 -1.87 9.14 -19.19
C SER A 79 -1.33 8.95 -17.77
N LEU A 80 -1.30 10.03 -17.01
CA LEU A 80 -0.91 9.97 -15.59
C LEU A 80 -1.89 9.14 -14.76
N GLU A 81 -3.17 9.17 -15.13
CA GLU A 81 -4.22 8.35 -14.54
C GLU A 81 -3.94 6.86 -14.69
N GLU A 82 -3.52 6.41 -15.88
CA GLU A 82 -3.17 5.00 -16.13
C GLU A 82 -1.97 4.56 -15.31
N VAL A 83 -0.93 5.39 -15.22
CA VAL A 83 0.27 5.10 -14.42
C VAL A 83 -0.08 4.95 -12.93
N VAL A 84 -0.91 5.84 -12.38
CA VAL A 84 -1.32 5.78 -10.97
C VAL A 84 -2.20 4.57 -10.70
N LYS A 85 -3.16 4.27 -11.59
CA LYS A 85 -4.00 3.07 -11.48
C LYS A 85 -3.19 1.79 -11.54
N TYR A 86 -2.17 1.75 -12.40
CA TYR A 86 -1.25 0.61 -12.48
C TYR A 86 -0.58 0.33 -11.12
N PHE A 87 -0.03 1.35 -10.45
CA PHE A 87 0.62 1.13 -9.15
C PHE A 87 -0.34 0.68 -8.04
N ASP A 88 -1.58 1.17 -8.05
CA ASP A 88 -2.59 0.74 -7.10
C ASP A 88 -3.04 -0.71 -7.37
N GLN A 89 -3.19 -1.08 -8.63
CA GLN A 89 -3.51 -2.44 -9.05
C GLN A 89 -2.38 -3.42 -8.70
N GLU A 90 -1.13 -3.07 -9.02
CA GLU A 90 0.08 -3.83 -8.68
C GLU A 90 0.15 -4.10 -7.16
N ARG A 91 -0.25 -3.12 -6.35
CA ARG A 91 -0.26 -3.26 -4.90
C ARG A 91 -1.33 -4.23 -4.40
N ILE A 92 -2.52 -4.26 -4.99
CA ILE A 92 -3.54 -5.27 -4.69
C ILE A 92 -3.01 -6.65 -5.04
N GLU A 93 -2.52 -6.83 -6.27
CA GLU A 93 -2.01 -8.12 -6.75
C GLU A 93 -0.86 -8.65 -5.89
N ARG A 94 0.01 -7.76 -5.42
CA ARG A 94 1.08 -8.10 -4.48
C ARG A 94 0.51 -8.60 -3.16
N ALA A 95 -0.40 -7.86 -2.54
CA ALA A 95 -1.02 -8.24 -1.28
C ALA A 95 -1.73 -9.60 -1.39
N GLU A 96 -2.48 -9.82 -2.48
CA GLU A 96 -3.15 -11.09 -2.78
C GLU A 96 -2.14 -12.24 -2.96
N SER A 97 -1.08 -12.03 -3.74
CA SER A 97 -0.03 -13.03 -3.98
C SER A 97 0.69 -13.42 -2.69
N TYR A 98 1.08 -12.44 -1.88
CA TYR A 98 1.79 -12.70 -0.63
C TYR A 98 0.88 -13.31 0.44
N ALA A 99 -0.38 -12.89 0.50
CA ALA A 99 -1.39 -13.53 1.32
C ALA A 99 -1.55 -15.01 0.95
N GLY A 100 -1.71 -15.31 -0.34
CA GLY A 100 -1.82 -16.70 -0.79
C GLY A 100 -0.61 -17.54 -0.38
N LYS A 101 0.62 -17.05 -0.61
CA LYS A 101 1.85 -17.75 -0.20
C LYS A 101 1.92 -17.98 1.32
N LEU A 102 1.67 -16.93 2.10
CA LEU A 102 1.81 -16.97 3.55
C LEU A 102 0.75 -17.86 4.18
N PHE A 103 -0.51 -17.71 3.76
CA PHE A 103 -1.59 -18.53 4.28
C PHE A 103 -1.48 -19.98 3.85
N SER A 104 -1.07 -20.26 2.62
CA SER A 104 -0.85 -21.65 2.18
C SER A 104 0.25 -22.34 2.98
N ALA A 105 1.34 -21.62 3.28
CA ALA A 105 2.39 -22.14 4.13
C ALA A 105 1.93 -22.38 5.58
N MET A 106 0.97 -21.58 6.08
CA MET A 106 0.42 -21.72 7.43
C MET A 106 -0.60 -22.87 7.55
N THR A 107 -1.45 -23.06 6.53
CA THR A 107 -2.55 -24.04 6.57
C THR A 107 -2.14 -25.41 6.02
N GLY A 108 -1.12 -25.45 5.14
CA GLY A 108 -0.75 -26.66 4.40
C GLY A 108 -1.65 -26.93 3.17
N GLU A 109 -2.58 -26.03 2.86
CA GLU A 109 -3.47 -26.11 1.69
C GLU A 109 -3.27 -24.90 0.77
N ASP A 110 -3.66 -24.99 -0.50
CA ASP A 110 -3.59 -23.85 -1.41
C ASP A 110 -4.66 -22.82 -1.05
N VAL A 111 -4.23 -21.62 -0.65
CA VAL A 111 -5.08 -20.51 -0.23
C VAL A 111 -4.96 -19.37 -1.23
N THR A 112 -6.09 -18.83 -1.69
CA THR A 112 -6.13 -17.57 -2.44
C THR A 112 -7.09 -16.59 -1.80
N VAL A 113 -6.76 -15.29 -1.87
CA VAL A 113 -7.65 -14.20 -1.49
C VAL A 113 -7.71 -13.25 -2.68
N LYS A 114 -8.92 -12.92 -3.14
CA LYS A 114 -9.16 -12.06 -4.31
C LYS A 114 -10.13 -10.96 -4.00
N ILE A 115 -9.69 -9.71 -4.15
CA ILE A 115 -10.53 -8.52 -4.02
C ILE A 115 -11.30 -8.35 -5.32
N ARG A 116 -12.63 -8.48 -5.25
CA ARG A 116 -13.54 -8.30 -6.40
C ARG A 116 -14.03 -6.85 -6.51
N LYS A 117 -14.18 -6.17 -5.37
CA LYS A 117 -14.62 -4.77 -5.29
C LYS A 117 -13.89 -4.05 -4.16
N LEU A 118 -13.43 -2.82 -4.41
CA LEU A 118 -12.78 -1.96 -3.43
C LEU A 118 -13.27 -0.52 -3.60
N GLU A 119 -14.30 -0.14 -2.85
CA GLU A 119 -14.91 1.19 -2.95
C GLU A 119 -15.29 1.74 -1.57
N GLY A 120 -15.66 3.03 -1.53
CA GLY A 120 -16.16 3.69 -0.33
C GLY A 120 -17.67 3.93 -0.36
N GLY A 121 -18.25 4.13 0.82
CA GLY A 121 -19.67 4.49 0.99
C GLY A 121 -20.58 3.27 1.07
N ALA A 122 -20.18 2.24 1.81
CA ALA A 122 -21.03 1.09 2.09
C ALA A 122 -22.33 1.43 2.85
N ARG A 123 -22.24 2.38 3.79
CA ARG A 123 -23.30 2.75 4.73
C ARG A 123 -23.60 4.26 4.70
N ARG A 124 -22.71 5.08 4.14
CA ARG A 124 -22.77 6.55 4.19
C ARG A 124 -22.74 7.16 2.78
N GLU A 125 -23.69 8.06 2.52
CA GLU A 125 -23.85 8.82 1.26
C GLU A 125 -22.93 10.05 1.12
N SER A 126 -22.11 10.34 2.13
CA SER A 126 -21.28 11.55 2.10
C SER A 126 -20.19 11.45 1.01
N LYS A 127 -19.94 12.55 0.28
CA LYS A 127 -18.85 12.62 -0.72
C LYS A 127 -17.50 12.16 -0.18
N LEU A 128 -17.25 12.45 1.11
CA LEU A 128 -16.01 12.06 1.79
C LEU A 128 -15.91 10.53 1.95
N ALA A 129 -17.00 9.85 2.33
CA ALA A 129 -17.04 8.40 2.48
C ALA A 129 -16.85 7.66 1.15
N HIS A 130 -17.42 8.17 0.05
CA HIS A 130 -17.20 7.60 -1.28
C HIS A 130 -15.79 7.89 -1.81
N LYS A 131 -15.22 9.06 -1.53
CA LYS A 131 -13.89 9.44 -2.03
C LYS A 131 -12.76 8.69 -1.32
N TYR A 132 -12.88 8.50 -0.01
CA TYR A 132 -11.86 7.92 0.85
C TYR A 132 -12.39 6.64 1.49
N TRP A 133 -12.16 5.51 0.79
CA TRP A 133 -12.86 4.27 1.07
C TRP A 133 -12.60 3.70 2.47
N SER A 134 -11.45 3.96 3.09
CA SER A 134 -11.14 3.45 4.44
C SER A 134 -12.10 3.96 5.51
N PHE A 135 -12.78 5.09 5.30
CA PHE A 135 -13.77 5.58 6.25
C PHE A 135 -15.07 4.76 6.25
N ASP A 136 -15.44 4.19 5.11
CA ASP A 136 -16.64 3.38 5.00
C ASP A 136 -16.50 2.30 3.92
N PRO A 137 -15.73 1.24 4.18
CA PRO A 137 -15.33 0.28 3.16
C PRO A 137 -16.51 -0.54 2.60
N ASN A 138 -16.66 -0.50 1.28
CA ASN A 138 -17.54 -1.34 0.50
C ASN A 138 -16.67 -2.33 -0.30
N ILE A 139 -16.43 -3.49 0.30
CA ILE A 139 -15.46 -4.47 -0.21
C ILE A 139 -16.17 -5.79 -0.42
N ASP A 140 -15.97 -6.35 -1.61
CA ASP A 140 -16.36 -7.72 -1.93
C ASP A 140 -15.09 -8.50 -2.25
N LEU A 141 -15.00 -9.71 -1.74
CA LEU A 141 -13.84 -10.57 -1.96
C LEU A 141 -14.23 -12.04 -2.00
N THR A 142 -13.29 -12.86 -2.45
CA THR A 142 -13.38 -14.31 -2.45
C THR A 142 -12.15 -14.89 -1.77
N VAL A 143 -12.36 -15.89 -0.91
CA VAL A 143 -11.29 -16.70 -0.34
C VAL A 143 -11.47 -18.13 -0.80
N THR A 144 -10.40 -18.76 -1.28
CA THR A 144 -10.37 -20.19 -1.58
C THR A 144 -9.37 -20.87 -0.66
N MET A 145 -9.67 -22.09 -0.20
CA MET A 145 -8.75 -22.96 0.53
C MET A 145 -9.04 -24.41 0.15
N GLY A 146 -8.13 -25.01 -0.61
CA GLY A 146 -8.37 -26.31 -1.24
C GLY A 146 -9.63 -26.25 -2.12
N ASP A 147 -10.60 -27.14 -1.86
CA ASP A 147 -11.88 -27.18 -2.58
C ASP A 147 -12.94 -26.22 -2.02
N SER A 148 -12.65 -25.54 -0.89
CA SER A 148 -13.58 -24.62 -0.24
C SER A 148 -13.51 -23.23 -0.86
N VAL A 149 -14.66 -22.62 -1.12
CA VAL A 149 -14.79 -21.26 -1.65
C VAL A 149 -15.75 -20.47 -0.78
N ALA A 150 -15.33 -19.28 -0.35
CA ALA A 150 -16.13 -18.33 0.38
C ALA A 150 -16.23 -17.02 -0.40
N GLU A 151 -17.40 -16.74 -0.96
CA GLU A 151 -17.72 -15.46 -1.57
C GLU A 151 -18.33 -14.52 -0.53
N MET A 152 -17.69 -13.38 -0.29
CA MET A 152 -18.07 -12.45 0.76
C MET A 152 -18.34 -11.07 0.16
N ASP A 153 -19.59 -10.82 -0.19
CA ASP A 153 -20.07 -9.51 -0.64
C ASP A 153 -20.38 -8.62 0.57
N GLY A 154 -19.90 -7.38 0.57
CA GLY A 154 -20.05 -6.47 1.69
C GLY A 154 -19.27 -6.92 2.94
N PHE A 155 -18.06 -7.45 2.75
CA PHE A 155 -17.24 -8.07 3.78
C PHE A 155 -17.19 -7.28 5.10
N VAL A 156 -16.80 -6.00 5.04
CA VAL A 156 -16.56 -5.17 6.23
C VAL A 156 -17.84 -4.77 6.95
N HIS A 157 -18.88 -4.42 6.21
CA HIS A 157 -20.09 -3.80 6.78
C HIS A 157 -21.24 -4.77 7.01
N ASP A 158 -21.20 -5.94 6.39
CA ASP A 158 -22.26 -6.95 6.46
C ASP A 158 -21.73 -8.31 6.94
N ILE A 159 -20.89 -9.00 6.16
CA ILE A 159 -20.46 -10.38 6.46
C ILE A 159 -19.79 -10.50 7.82
N VAL A 160 -18.80 -9.65 8.12
CA VAL A 160 -18.10 -9.70 9.42
C VAL A 160 -19.09 -9.50 10.56
N VAL A 161 -20.05 -8.58 10.43
CA VAL A 161 -21.05 -8.29 11.45
C VAL A 161 -21.98 -9.49 11.65
N LYS A 162 -22.53 -10.05 10.57
CA LYS A 162 -23.42 -11.20 10.58
C LYS A 162 -22.75 -12.43 11.18
N ALA A 163 -21.55 -12.76 10.70
CA ALA A 163 -20.82 -13.95 11.15
C ALA A 163 -20.30 -13.86 12.57
N THR A 164 -19.69 -12.74 12.95
CA THR A 164 -19.02 -12.65 14.26
C THR A 164 -19.94 -12.22 15.39
N LEU A 165 -20.99 -11.43 15.12
CA LEU A 165 -21.87 -10.89 16.17
C LEU A 165 -23.24 -11.59 16.23
N LYS A 166 -23.74 -12.09 15.10
CA LYS A 166 -25.07 -12.71 15.03
C LYS A 166 -25.06 -14.24 14.90
N GLY A 167 -23.90 -14.83 14.60
CA GLY A 167 -23.80 -16.27 14.32
C GLY A 167 -24.51 -16.66 13.01
N GLU A 168 -24.65 -15.72 12.08
CA GLU A 168 -25.18 -15.98 10.73
C GLU A 168 -23.99 -16.28 9.77
N CYS A 169 -24.23 -16.68 8.51
CA CYS A 169 -23.15 -16.85 7.52
C CYS A 169 -22.03 -17.84 7.94
N GLU A 170 -22.38 -18.93 8.64
CA GLU A 170 -21.42 -19.94 9.11
C GLU A 170 -20.63 -20.61 7.97
N ASP A 171 -21.22 -20.65 6.78
CA ASP A 171 -20.64 -21.21 5.54
C ASP A 171 -19.38 -20.46 5.07
N VAL A 172 -19.26 -19.17 5.37
CA VAL A 172 -18.11 -18.33 5.02
C VAL A 172 -17.28 -17.88 6.23
N ALA A 173 -17.73 -18.17 7.45
CA ALA A 173 -17.10 -17.68 8.67
C ALA A 173 -15.62 -18.10 8.82
N TRP A 174 -15.28 -19.29 8.34
CA TRP A 174 -13.90 -19.82 8.34
C TRP A 174 -12.92 -18.94 7.54
N ALA A 175 -13.41 -18.24 6.51
CA ALA A 175 -12.60 -17.45 5.60
C ALA A 175 -12.32 -16.02 6.12
N ILE A 176 -13.05 -15.57 7.14
CA ILE A 176 -12.98 -14.21 7.66
C ILE A 176 -11.56 -13.82 8.13
N PRO A 177 -10.80 -14.64 8.86
CA PRO A 177 -9.45 -14.28 9.29
C PRO A 177 -8.50 -13.96 8.11
N PHE A 178 -8.58 -14.74 7.03
CA PHE A 178 -7.76 -14.55 5.83
C PHE A 178 -8.14 -13.26 5.09
N ALA A 179 -9.44 -13.04 4.91
CA ALA A 179 -9.99 -11.83 4.30
C ALA A 179 -9.66 -10.57 5.12
N ALA A 180 -9.84 -10.63 6.44
CA ALA A 180 -9.61 -9.51 7.35
C ALA A 180 -8.15 -9.05 7.32
N ALA A 181 -7.21 -10.00 7.28
CA ALA A 181 -5.79 -9.69 7.20
C ALA A 181 -5.44 -8.92 5.91
N VAL A 182 -5.94 -9.35 4.75
CA VAL A 182 -5.71 -8.66 3.46
C VAL A 182 -6.39 -7.29 3.42
N VAL A 183 -7.65 -7.20 3.84
CA VAL A 183 -8.38 -5.93 3.87
C VAL A 183 -7.72 -4.93 4.83
N SER A 184 -7.25 -5.40 5.98
CA SER A 184 -6.54 -4.54 6.93
C SER A 184 -5.22 -4.03 6.35
N GLU A 185 -4.46 -4.86 5.64
CA GLU A 185 -3.24 -4.44 4.95
C GLU A 185 -3.55 -3.33 3.93
N LEU A 186 -4.53 -3.55 3.06
CA LEU A 186 -4.93 -2.58 2.04
C LEU A 186 -5.41 -1.25 2.65
N ALA A 187 -6.13 -1.30 3.77
CA ALA A 187 -6.60 -0.10 4.46
C ALA A 187 -5.46 0.73 5.06
N LEU A 188 -4.41 0.06 5.53
CA LEU A 188 -3.22 0.70 6.11
C LEU A 188 -2.22 1.16 5.05
N ASN A 189 -2.24 0.57 3.85
CA ASN A 189 -1.33 0.90 2.75
C ASN A 189 -1.43 2.35 2.27
N ALA A 190 -2.55 3.04 2.49
CA ALA A 190 -2.68 4.46 2.18
C ALA A 190 -1.75 5.36 3.04
N CYS A 191 -1.18 4.82 4.12
CA CYS A 191 -0.10 5.49 4.85
C CYS A 191 1.19 5.61 4.00
N SER A 192 1.35 4.78 2.96
CA SER A 192 2.43 4.86 1.98
C SER A 192 1.93 5.46 0.67
N SER A 193 2.07 6.80 0.56
CA SER A 193 1.63 7.58 -0.61
C SER A 193 2.62 7.55 -1.79
N LEU A 194 3.61 6.66 -1.81
CA LEU A 194 4.61 6.59 -2.89
C LEU A 194 4.00 6.38 -4.28
N ASN A 195 2.96 5.55 -4.38
CA ASN A 195 2.21 5.32 -5.62
C ASN A 195 1.56 6.61 -6.18
N MET A 196 1.43 7.64 -5.35
CA MET A 196 0.92 8.96 -5.74
C MET A 196 2.06 9.97 -5.91
N VAL A 197 2.91 10.14 -4.89
CA VAL A 197 3.88 11.24 -4.87
C VAL A 197 5.02 11.06 -5.87
N VAL A 198 5.43 9.82 -6.17
CA VAL A 198 6.49 9.56 -7.15
C VAL A 198 6.04 9.91 -8.58
N PRO A 199 4.92 9.36 -9.11
CA PRO A 199 4.46 9.76 -10.44
C PRO A 199 4.09 11.24 -10.51
N ALA A 200 3.61 11.86 -9.42
CA ALA A 200 3.39 13.32 -9.37
C ALA A 200 4.70 14.11 -9.59
N GLY A 201 5.80 13.69 -8.95
CA GLY A 201 7.11 14.30 -9.14
C GLY A 201 7.59 14.20 -10.59
N VAL A 202 7.51 12.99 -11.16
CA VAL A 202 7.92 12.74 -12.56
C VAL A 202 7.09 13.54 -13.55
N ALA A 203 5.76 13.51 -13.43
CA ALA A 203 4.87 14.26 -14.32
C ALA A 203 5.09 15.78 -14.24
N SER A 204 5.42 16.28 -13.04
CA SER A 204 5.76 17.70 -12.85
C SER A 204 7.04 18.07 -13.62
N VAL A 205 8.11 17.26 -13.51
CA VAL A 205 9.37 17.49 -14.23
C VAL A 205 9.18 17.38 -15.75
N LEU A 206 8.33 16.46 -16.21
CA LEU A 206 7.95 16.34 -17.62
C LEU A 206 7.03 17.47 -18.12
N LYS A 207 6.66 18.43 -17.27
CA LYS A 207 5.82 19.58 -17.58
C LYS A 207 4.46 19.20 -18.16
N LEU A 208 3.88 18.08 -17.70
CA LEU A 208 2.56 17.60 -18.13
C LEU A 208 1.39 18.36 -17.49
N GLY A 209 1.69 19.27 -16.56
CA GLY A 209 0.75 20.15 -15.88
C GLY A 209 1.46 20.89 -14.76
N THR A 210 0.78 21.86 -14.14
CA THR A 210 1.29 22.46 -12.90
C THR A 210 1.27 21.43 -11.76
N PRO A 211 2.14 21.54 -10.73
CA PRO A 211 2.13 20.63 -9.59
C PRO A 211 0.75 20.46 -8.93
N LYS A 212 -0.08 21.51 -8.96
CA LYS A 212 -1.46 21.48 -8.44
C LYS A 212 -2.41 20.68 -9.32
N GLU A 213 -2.33 20.82 -10.64
CA GLU A 213 -3.12 20.04 -11.60
C GLU A 213 -2.73 18.56 -11.55
N VAL A 214 -1.42 18.28 -11.57
CA VAL A 214 -0.86 16.95 -11.42
C VAL A 214 -1.35 16.30 -10.12
N ALA A 215 -1.31 17.00 -9.00
CA ALA A 215 -1.80 16.48 -7.73
C ALA A 215 -3.30 16.17 -7.74
N ASN A 216 -4.13 16.93 -8.46
CA ASN A 216 -5.55 16.63 -8.64
C ASN A 216 -5.77 15.35 -9.44
N ILE A 217 -5.03 15.19 -10.55
CA ILE A 217 -5.11 14.01 -11.42
C ILE A 217 -4.74 12.77 -10.63
N VAL A 218 -3.59 12.79 -9.96
CA VAL A 218 -3.08 11.66 -9.18
C VAL A 218 -4.03 11.28 -8.05
N GLU A 219 -4.54 12.27 -7.31
CA GLU A 219 -5.53 11.98 -6.27
C GLU A 219 -6.77 11.34 -6.86
N ASN A 220 -7.32 11.87 -7.96
CA ASN A 220 -8.54 11.33 -8.56
C ASN A 220 -8.37 9.91 -9.09
N ALA A 221 -7.19 9.58 -9.65
CA ALA A 221 -6.88 8.28 -10.21
C ALA A 221 -6.57 7.19 -9.17
N ALA A 222 -5.96 7.55 -8.04
CA ALA A 222 -5.61 6.62 -6.98
C ALA A 222 -6.88 6.11 -6.28
N PHE A 223 -7.17 4.82 -6.45
CA PHE A 223 -8.34 4.16 -5.85
C PHE A 223 -7.99 3.41 -4.56
N LEU A 224 -6.75 2.91 -4.44
CA LEU A 224 -6.23 2.30 -3.23
C LEU A 224 -5.42 3.30 -2.41
N SER A 225 -4.46 3.99 -3.03
CA SER A 225 -3.53 4.87 -2.30
C SER A 225 -4.19 6.14 -1.75
N ARG A 226 -5.37 6.50 -2.26
CA ARG A 226 -6.24 7.56 -1.71
C ARG A 226 -7.28 7.00 -0.73
N ALA A 227 -6.95 5.99 0.07
CA ALA A 227 -7.91 5.47 1.05
C ALA A 227 -8.25 6.50 2.15
N ILE A 228 -7.34 7.44 2.42
CA ILE A 228 -7.50 8.54 3.40
C ILE A 228 -7.08 9.90 2.80
N PRO A 229 -7.53 11.03 3.38
CA PRO A 229 -7.13 12.37 2.94
C PRO A 229 -5.64 12.67 3.16
N GLY A 230 -5.07 13.51 2.29
CA GLY A 230 -3.72 14.07 2.47
C GLY A 230 -2.75 13.82 1.31
N GLY A 231 -3.04 12.83 0.46
CA GLY A 231 -2.22 12.48 -0.70
C GLY A 231 -1.99 13.65 -1.66
N LYS A 232 -3.04 14.42 -1.98
CA LYS A 232 -2.96 15.58 -2.88
C LYS A 232 -1.96 16.65 -2.42
N VAL A 233 -2.02 17.06 -1.16
CA VAL A 233 -1.10 18.08 -0.61
C VAL A 233 0.35 17.58 -0.67
N SER A 234 0.55 16.29 -0.41
CA SER A 234 1.87 15.66 -0.52
C SER A 234 2.37 15.62 -1.96
N CYS A 235 1.51 15.30 -2.94
CA CYS A 235 1.84 15.30 -4.36
C CYS A 235 2.23 16.69 -4.85
N GLU A 236 1.45 17.72 -4.50
CA GLU A 236 1.74 19.10 -4.88
C GLU A 236 3.10 19.56 -4.32
N ARG A 237 3.39 19.23 -3.06
CA ARG A 237 4.69 19.54 -2.43
C ARG A 237 5.85 18.83 -3.14
N VAL A 238 5.69 17.55 -3.46
CA VAL A 238 6.72 16.76 -4.14
C VAL A 238 6.93 17.23 -5.58
N GLY A 239 5.87 17.58 -6.31
CA GLY A 239 5.98 18.16 -7.64
C GLY A 239 6.76 19.48 -7.65
N ASN A 240 6.47 20.38 -6.70
CA ASN A 240 7.23 21.62 -6.52
C ASN A 240 8.71 21.36 -6.18
N LEU A 241 8.98 20.40 -5.29
CA LEU A 241 10.35 20.03 -4.95
C LEU A 241 11.09 19.43 -6.15
N ALA A 242 10.45 18.57 -6.92
CA ALA A 242 11.04 17.94 -8.09
C ALA A 242 11.44 18.98 -9.15
N LEU A 243 10.59 19.99 -9.39
CA LEU A 243 10.92 21.12 -10.26
C LEU A 243 12.14 21.90 -9.76
N ARG A 244 12.20 22.18 -8.45
CA ARG A 244 13.35 22.88 -7.84
C ARG A 244 14.65 22.08 -7.94
N ILE A 245 14.58 20.76 -7.84
CA ILE A 245 15.74 19.88 -8.02
C ILE A 245 16.20 19.91 -9.48
N ALA A 246 15.27 19.79 -10.42
CA ALA A 246 15.58 19.81 -11.85
C ALA A 246 16.23 21.14 -12.29
N SER A 247 15.84 22.25 -11.66
CA SER A 247 16.42 23.58 -11.92
C SER A 247 17.60 23.94 -10.99
N TYR A 248 18.13 22.99 -10.19
CA TYR A 248 19.19 23.30 -9.21
C TYR A 248 20.59 23.36 -9.84
N GLU A 249 20.77 22.71 -10.99
CA GLU A 249 22.02 22.67 -11.75
C GLU A 249 21.92 23.43 -13.10
N GLU A 250 20.72 23.90 -13.47
CA GLU A 250 20.48 24.83 -14.59
C GLU A 250 20.87 26.27 -14.19
#